data_AF-A0A7X7PGZ7-F1
#
_entry.id   AF-A0A7X7PGZ7-F1
#
_cell.length_a   1.000
_cell.length_b   1.000
_cell.length_c   1.000
_cell.angle_alpha   90.00
_cell.angle_beta   90.00
_cell.angle_gamma   90.00
#
_symmetry.space_group_name_H-M   'P 1'
#
loop_
_entity.id
_entity.type
_entity.pdbx_description
1 polymer ?
#
loop_
_entity_poly.entity_id
_entity_poly.type
_entity_poly.pdbx_seq_one_letter_code
_entity_poly.pdbx_strand_id
1 'polypeptide(L)'
;MQQPHSGNGAAPGLTDLFRLLADDASALVRGEVALAKLEMREAARGLVRDSSKLAIAFALAWFGGIALTAAAVIGVAHLLGGRFGSAALIVGVVFLAIGGVLARSGMRAFSSGELKPEATLASLDRTTSWAKRELREMKQELTSGETAAIEAATTHAGQERTLRP
;
A
#
# COMPACT_ATOMS: atom_id res chain seq x y z
N MET A 1 -47.67 8.30 46.41
CA MET A 1 -48.00 7.02 45.76
C MET A 1 -47.58 7.12 44.29
N GLN A 2 -46.37 6.68 43.94
CA GLN A 2 -45.90 6.51 42.56
C GLN A 2 -45.27 5.12 42.45
N GLN A 3 -45.69 4.39 41.43
CA GLN A 3 -45.59 2.95 41.31
C GLN A 3 -44.20 2.46 40.87
N PRO A 4 -43.82 1.21 41.23
CA PRO A 4 -42.57 0.59 40.80
C PRO A 4 -42.67 0.16 39.32
N HIS A 5 -41.68 0.55 38.52
CA HIS A 5 -41.48 0.01 37.18
C HIS A 5 -40.72 -1.31 37.30
N SER A 6 -41.46 -2.41 37.37
CA SER A 6 -40.94 -3.77 37.19
C SER A 6 -40.78 -4.06 35.70
N GLY A 7 -39.53 -4.12 35.24
CA GLY A 7 -39.17 -4.48 33.87
C GLY A 7 -37.77 -5.08 33.80
N ASN A 8 -37.67 -6.37 34.13
CA ASN A 8 -36.55 -7.30 33.91
C ASN A 8 -35.14 -6.89 34.39
N GLY A 9 -34.67 -7.55 35.45
CA GLY A 9 -33.30 -7.49 35.95
C GLY A 9 -32.31 -8.30 35.10
N ALA A 10 -31.85 -7.75 33.99
CA ALA A 10 -30.54 -8.08 33.45
C ALA A 10 -29.59 -6.94 33.85
N ALA A 11 -28.60 -7.21 34.70
CA ALA A 11 -27.41 -6.36 34.78
C ALA A 11 -26.90 -6.12 33.34
N PRO A 12 -26.34 -4.94 33.01
CA PRO A 12 -25.76 -4.70 31.69
C PRO A 12 -24.96 -5.94 31.28
N GLY A 13 -25.46 -6.66 30.29
CA GLY A 13 -24.93 -7.98 29.97
C GLY A 13 -23.51 -7.81 29.48
N LEU A 14 -22.67 -8.84 29.63
CA LEU A 14 -21.36 -8.91 28.97
C LEU A 14 -21.46 -8.53 27.47
N THR A 15 -22.59 -8.84 26.84
CA THR A 15 -22.97 -8.47 25.47
C THR A 15 -23.10 -6.96 25.26
N ASP A 16 -23.63 -6.19 26.21
CA ASP A 16 -23.78 -4.73 26.09
C ASP A 16 -22.43 -4.03 26.24
N LEU A 17 -21.55 -4.51 27.13
CA LEU A 17 -20.19 -3.95 27.27
C LEU A 17 -19.34 -4.24 26.03
N PHE A 18 -19.50 -5.43 25.44
CA PHE A 18 -18.83 -5.78 24.19
C PHE A 18 -19.32 -4.93 23.02
N ARG A 19 -20.63 -4.63 22.96
CA ARG A 19 -21.20 -3.68 21.99
C ARG A 19 -20.63 -2.28 22.16
N LEU A 20 -20.53 -1.79 23.40
CA LEU A 20 -19.99 -0.47 23.69
C LEU A 20 -18.51 -0.35 23.25
N LEU A 21 -17.69 -1.36 23.56
CA LEU A 21 -16.28 -1.38 23.15
C LEU A 21 -16.11 -1.50 21.63
N ALA A 22 -16.97 -2.29 20.97
CA ALA A 22 -16.97 -2.41 19.52
C ALA A 22 -17.36 -1.09 18.84
N ASP A 23 -18.33 -0.36 19.38
CA ASP A 23 -18.74 0.95 18.89
C ASP A 23 -17.64 2.01 19.12
N ASP A 24 -16.98 2.01 20.28
CA ASP A 24 -15.87 2.92 20.57
C ASP A 24 -14.64 2.66 19.70
N ALA A 25 -14.25 1.40 19.51
CA ALA A 25 -13.16 1.03 18.61
C ALA A 25 -13.46 1.42 17.15
N SER A 26 -14.71 1.20 16.73
CA SER A 26 -15.23 1.58 15.42
C SER A 26 -15.23 3.10 15.22
N ALA A 27 -15.51 3.89 16.26
CA ALA A 27 -15.43 5.34 16.24
C ALA A 27 -13.98 5.85 16.13
N LEU A 28 -13.04 5.22 16.86
CA LEU A 28 -11.61 5.56 16.83
C LEU A 28 -11.00 5.33 15.43
N VAL A 29 -11.27 4.18 14.83
CA VAL A 29 -10.81 3.84 13.47
C VAL A 29 -11.34 4.84 12.44
N ARG A 30 -12.61 5.26 12.54
CA ARG A 30 -13.17 6.29 11.65
C ARG A 30 -12.47 7.63 11.82
N GLY A 31 -12.05 7.98 13.03
CA GLY A 31 -11.28 9.18 13.34
C GLY A 31 -9.90 9.17 12.68
N GLU A 32 -9.14 8.08 12.83
CA GLU A 32 -7.83 7.93 12.19
C GLU A 32 -7.93 7.92 10.66
N VAL A 33 -8.94 7.25 10.10
CA VAL A 33 -9.19 7.26 8.65
C VAL A 33 -9.54 8.69 8.18
N ALA A 34 -10.33 9.43 8.93
CA ALA A 34 -10.66 10.82 8.61
C ALA A 34 -9.42 11.72 8.65
N LEU A 35 -8.55 11.53 9.64
CA LEU A 35 -7.30 12.29 9.79
C LEU A 35 -6.29 11.94 8.69
N ALA A 36 -6.07 10.65 8.41
CA ALA A 36 -5.21 10.19 7.33
C ALA A 36 -5.70 10.74 5.97
N LYS A 37 -7.01 10.74 5.75
CA LYS A 37 -7.61 11.33 4.54
C LYS A 37 -7.40 12.84 4.46
N LEU A 38 -7.36 13.54 5.59
CA LEU A 38 -7.04 14.97 5.66
C LEU A 38 -5.57 15.20 5.31
N GLU A 39 -4.64 14.49 5.94
CA GLU A 39 -3.21 14.61 5.66
C GLU A 39 -2.88 14.27 4.20
N MET A 40 -3.49 13.22 3.64
CA MET A 40 -3.35 12.90 2.22
C MET A 40 -3.84 14.05 1.32
N ARG A 41 -4.94 14.73 1.69
CA ARG A 41 -5.43 15.90 0.96
C ARG A 41 -4.49 17.10 1.09
N GLU A 42 -3.92 17.33 2.26
CA GLU A 42 -2.97 18.40 2.50
C GLU A 42 -1.65 18.16 1.76
N ALA A 43 -1.13 16.93 1.78
CA ALA A 43 0.02 16.49 1.01
C ALA A 43 -0.22 16.65 -0.50
N ALA A 44 -1.39 16.23 -0.99
CA ALA A 44 -1.78 16.43 -2.38
C ALA A 44 -1.86 17.91 -2.77
N ARG A 45 -2.42 18.77 -1.90
CA ARG A 45 -2.47 20.22 -2.12
C ARG A 45 -1.10 20.87 -2.13
N GLY A 46 -0.20 20.46 -1.22
CA GLY A 46 1.19 20.90 -1.20
C GLY A 46 1.91 20.55 -2.50
N LEU A 47 1.77 19.30 -2.95
CA LEU A 47 2.34 18.84 -4.22
C LEU A 47 1.81 19.66 -5.41
N VAL A 48 0.51 19.93 -5.46
CA VAL A 48 -0.10 20.76 -6.52
C VAL A 48 0.46 22.18 -6.49
N ARG A 49 0.53 22.81 -5.32
CA ARG A 49 1.02 24.19 -5.16
C ARG A 49 2.48 24.34 -5.61
N ASP A 50 3.34 23.40 -5.21
CA ASP A 50 4.77 23.44 -5.54
C ASP A 50 5.06 23.01 -6.99
N SER A 51 4.16 22.23 -7.58
CA SER A 51 4.24 21.81 -8.99
C SER A 51 3.85 22.90 -10.00
N SER A 52 3.28 24.03 -9.58
CA SER A 52 2.82 25.10 -10.49
C SER A 52 3.92 25.65 -11.40
N LYS A 53 5.13 25.89 -10.86
CA LYS A 53 6.30 26.32 -11.65
C LYS A 53 6.76 25.24 -12.62
N LEU A 54 6.73 23.97 -12.19
CA LEU A 54 7.09 22.85 -13.05
C LEU A 54 6.09 22.67 -14.19
N ALA A 55 4.80 22.86 -13.93
CA ALA A 55 3.77 22.82 -14.95
C ALA A 55 3.95 23.93 -16.00
N ILE A 56 4.26 25.16 -15.56
CA ILE A 56 4.56 26.28 -16.47
C ILE A 56 5.83 26.00 -17.28
N ALA A 57 6.90 25.55 -16.63
CA ALA A 57 8.14 25.20 -17.30
C ALA A 57 7.93 24.08 -18.33
N PHE A 58 7.16 23.05 -17.98
CA PHE A 58 6.80 21.96 -18.87
C PHE A 58 5.97 22.47 -20.05
N ALA A 59 4.98 23.32 -19.82
CA ALA A 59 4.16 23.91 -20.90
C ALA A 59 5.04 24.72 -21.87
N LEU A 60 5.92 25.57 -21.36
CA LEU A 60 6.87 26.34 -22.18
C LEU A 60 7.81 25.42 -22.96
N ALA A 61 8.39 24.42 -22.30
CA ALA A 61 9.26 23.44 -22.95
C ALA A 61 8.50 22.64 -24.03
N TRP A 62 7.22 22.32 -23.80
CA TRP A 62 6.37 21.61 -24.75
C TRP A 62 6.12 22.44 -26.01
N PHE A 63 5.66 23.68 -25.85
CA PHE A 63 5.43 24.57 -26.99
C PHE A 63 6.73 24.93 -27.71
N GLY A 64 7.82 25.18 -26.97
CA GLY A 64 9.15 25.39 -27.53
C GLY A 64 9.64 24.17 -28.30
N GLY A 65 9.41 22.97 -27.78
CA GLY A 65 9.72 21.70 -28.45
C GLY A 65 8.99 21.55 -29.78
N ILE A 66 7.70 21.88 -29.84
CA ILE A 66 6.93 21.89 -31.10
C ILE A 66 7.54 22.88 -32.09
N ALA A 67 7.84 24.11 -31.66
CA ALA A 67 8.44 25.13 -32.52
C ALA A 67 9.82 24.71 -33.05
N LEU A 68 10.68 24.14 -32.20
CA LEU A 68 11.98 23.60 -32.59
C LEU A 68 11.85 22.41 -33.54
N THR A 69 10.86 21.55 -33.34
CA THR A 69 10.56 20.44 -34.26
C THR A 69 10.19 20.97 -35.63
N ALA A 70 9.29 21.96 -35.70
CA ALA A 70 8.91 22.60 -36.95
C ALA A 70 10.12 23.27 -37.63
N ALA A 71 10.95 23.98 -36.88
CA ALA A 71 12.18 24.60 -37.39
C ALA A 71 13.16 23.55 -37.94
N ALA A 72 13.33 22.41 -37.26
CA ALA A 72 14.16 21.32 -37.73
C ALA A 72 13.64 20.72 -39.05
N VAL A 73 12.32 20.51 -39.15
CA VAL A 73 11.69 20.02 -40.40
C VAL A 73 11.90 21.00 -41.53
N ILE A 74 11.68 22.30 -41.31
CA ILE A 74 11.90 23.34 -42.32
C ILE A 74 13.38 23.36 -42.73
N GLY A 75 14.31 23.36 -41.78
CA GLY A 75 15.74 23.36 -42.04
C GLY A 75 16.17 22.17 -42.90
N VAL A 76 15.77 20.95 -42.52
CA VAL A 76 16.05 19.74 -43.30
C VAL A 76 15.38 19.79 -44.67
N ALA A 77 14.16 20.31 -44.78
CA ALA A 77 13.46 20.45 -46.05
C ALA A 77 14.23 21.37 -47.01
N HIS A 78 14.80 22.48 -46.53
CA HIS A 78 15.64 23.35 -47.34
C HIS A 78 16.89 22.63 -47.87
N LEU A 79 17.55 21.81 -47.05
CA LEU A 79 18.69 20.99 -47.47
C LEU A 79 18.29 19.94 -48.54
N LEU A 80 17.05 19.47 -48.50
CA LEU A 80 16.49 18.48 -49.43
C LEU A 80 15.80 19.11 -50.66
N GLY A 81 15.97 20.42 -50.90
CA GLY A 81 15.36 21.10 -52.05
C GLY A 81 13.85 21.31 -51.93
N GLY A 82 13.34 21.59 -50.73
CA GLY A 82 11.92 21.87 -50.47
C GLY A 82 11.05 20.64 -50.23
N ARG A 83 11.65 19.45 -50.01
CA ARG A 83 10.91 18.19 -49.78
C ARG A 83 10.45 18.06 -48.32
N PHE A 84 9.46 18.86 -47.91
CA PHE A 84 8.95 18.90 -46.54
C PHE A 84 8.49 17.54 -45.98
N GLY A 85 7.86 16.70 -46.81
CA GLY A 85 7.40 15.37 -46.38
C GLY A 85 8.55 14.43 -46.00
N SER A 86 9.62 14.39 -46.81
CA SER A 86 10.81 13.58 -46.50
C SER A 86 11.54 14.11 -45.27
N ALA A 87 11.62 15.43 -45.12
CA ALA A 87 12.24 16.06 -43.96
C ALA A 87 11.50 15.74 -42.66
N ALA A 88 10.17 15.81 -42.65
CA ALA A 88 9.34 15.46 -41.50
C ALA A 88 9.52 13.99 -41.08
N LEU A 89 9.60 13.07 -42.03
CA LEU A 89 9.87 11.66 -41.74
C LEU A 89 11.25 11.46 -41.09
N ILE A 90 12.30 12.10 -41.61
CA ILE A 90 13.65 11.98 -41.05
C ILE A 90 13.69 12.50 -39.61
N VAL A 91 13.18 13.71 -39.37
CA VAL A 91 13.15 14.30 -38.02
C VAL A 91 12.30 13.44 -37.08
N GLY A 92 11.15 12.95 -37.54
CA GLY A 92 10.27 12.07 -36.76
C GLY A 92 10.97 10.76 -36.37
N VAL A 93 11.70 10.12 -37.29
CA VAL A 93 12.46 8.89 -37.00
C VAL A 93 13.56 9.16 -35.98
N VAL A 94 14.29 10.28 -36.09
CA VAL A 94 15.31 10.67 -35.10
C VAL A 94 14.70 10.85 -33.72
N PHE A 95 13.54 11.51 -33.62
CA PHE A 95 12.84 11.72 -32.36
C PHE A 95 12.32 10.41 -31.76
N LEU A 96 11.78 9.51 -32.59
CA LEU A 96 11.35 8.17 -32.14
C LEU A 96 12.53 7.33 -31.65
N ALA A 97 13.69 7.41 -32.31
CA ALA A 97 14.89 6.71 -31.86
C ALA A 97 15.35 7.22 -30.49
N ILE A 98 15.47 8.54 -30.32
CA ILE A 98 15.85 9.17 -29.04
C ILE A 98 14.82 8.81 -27.95
N GLY A 99 13.53 8.99 -28.24
CA GLY A 99 12.44 8.68 -27.31
C GLY A 99 12.41 7.21 -26.94
N GLY A 100 12.64 6.30 -27.88
CA GLY A 100 12.74 4.87 -27.65
C GLY A 100 13.90 4.50 -26.73
N VAL A 101 15.08 5.11 -26.91
CA VAL A 101 16.24 4.92 -26.01
C VAL A 101 15.92 5.42 -24.61
N LEU A 102 15.35 6.63 -24.49
CA LEU A 102 15.01 7.24 -23.20
C LEU A 102 13.92 6.46 -22.45
N ALA A 103 12.91 5.99 -23.17
CA ALA A 103 11.87 5.12 -22.61
C ALA A 103 12.49 3.81 -22.12
N ARG A 104 13.38 3.20 -22.91
CA ARG A 104 14.06 1.96 -22.54
C ARG A 104 14.96 2.14 -21.31
N SER A 105 15.69 3.25 -21.19
CA SER A 105 16.49 3.55 -20.00
C SER A 105 15.63 3.82 -18.78
N GLY A 106 14.53 4.57 -18.94
CA GLY A 106 13.57 4.83 -17.86
C GLY A 106 12.94 3.53 -17.33
N MET A 107 12.47 2.66 -18.22
CA MET A 107 11.94 1.35 -17.83
C MET A 107 12.99 0.49 -17.11
N ARG A 108 14.26 0.54 -17.54
CA ARG A 108 15.35 -0.16 -16.85
C ARG A 108 15.59 0.37 -15.43
N ALA A 109 15.46 1.67 -15.20
CA ALA A 109 15.58 2.25 -13.85
C ALA A 109 14.45 1.79 -12.91
N PHE A 110 13.24 1.57 -13.43
CA PHE A 110 12.16 0.96 -12.66
C PHE A 110 12.37 -0.55 -12.41
N SER A 111 12.88 -1.29 -13.41
CA SER A 111 13.09 -2.75 -13.30
C SER A 111 14.33 -3.14 -12.49
N SER A 112 15.35 -2.29 -12.43
CA SER A 112 16.57 -2.52 -11.63
C SER A 112 16.36 -2.36 -10.13
N GLY A 113 15.20 -1.87 -9.70
CA GLY A 113 14.90 -1.67 -8.28
C GLY A 113 15.69 -0.51 -7.65
N GLU A 114 16.33 0.34 -8.44
CA GLU A 114 17.03 1.55 -7.98
C GLU A 114 16.09 2.60 -7.40
N LEU A 115 14.78 2.48 -7.68
CA LEU A 115 13.70 3.23 -7.05
C LEU A 115 13.00 2.43 -5.94
N LYS A 116 13.72 1.54 -5.25
CA LYS A 116 13.24 0.94 -4.00
C LYS A 116 13.49 1.95 -2.88
N PRO A 117 12.45 2.53 -2.24
CA PRO A 117 12.66 3.33 -1.04
C PRO A 117 13.21 2.39 0.02
N GLU A 118 14.51 2.47 0.31
CA GLU A 118 15.19 1.57 1.24
C GLU A 118 14.51 1.56 2.62
N ALA A 119 13.96 2.71 3.01
CA ALA A 119 13.21 2.89 4.25
C ALA A 119 11.87 2.12 4.32
N THR A 120 11.19 1.90 3.18
CA THR A 120 9.85 1.29 3.15
C THR A 120 9.90 -0.23 3.04
N LEU A 121 10.96 -0.80 2.46
CA LEU A 121 11.10 -2.26 2.37
C LEU A 121 11.70 -2.88 3.63
N ALA A 122 12.63 -2.18 4.30
CA ALA A 122 13.25 -2.67 5.54
C ALA A 122 12.27 -2.75 6.73
N SER A 123 11.19 -1.98 6.70
CA SER A 123 10.12 -2.04 7.71
C SER A 123 9.15 -3.21 7.44
N LEU A 124 8.86 -3.52 6.18
CA LEU A 124 7.99 -4.65 5.80
C LEU A 124 8.61 -6.02 6.13
N ASP A 125 9.93 -6.17 5.96
CA ASP A 125 10.63 -7.43 6.26
C ASP A 125 10.64 -7.74 7.76
N ARG A 126 10.75 -6.70 8.60
CA ARG A 126 10.67 -6.86 10.06
C ARG A 126 9.28 -7.35 10.49
N THR A 127 8.20 -6.81 9.91
CA THR A 127 6.82 -7.19 10.23
C THR A 127 6.52 -8.65 9.90
N THR A 128 6.98 -9.16 8.75
CA THR A 128 6.76 -10.56 8.38
C THR A 128 7.55 -11.53 9.26
N SER A 129 8.76 -11.15 9.67
CA SER A 129 9.59 -11.99 10.54
C SER A 129 8.98 -12.14 11.94
N TRP A 130 8.42 -11.06 12.50
CA TRP A 130 7.73 -11.09 13.79
C TRP A 130 6.44 -11.91 13.71
N ALA A 131 5.61 -11.70 12.69
CA ALA A 131 4.37 -12.46 12.50
C ALA A 131 4.60 -13.97 12.35
N LYS A 132 5.69 -14.39 11.68
CA LYS A 132 6.07 -15.81 11.56
C LYS A 132 6.54 -16.43 12.89
N ARG A 133 7.15 -15.64 13.78
CA ARG A 133 7.59 -16.11 15.09
C ARG A 133 6.39 -16.36 16.00
N GLU A 134 5.47 -15.41 16.06
CA GLU A 134 4.25 -15.51 16.89
C GLU A 134 3.40 -16.75 16.52
N LEU A 135 3.22 -16.99 15.22
CA LEU A 135 2.48 -18.16 14.73
C LEU A 135 3.15 -19.49 15.08
N ARG A 136 4.48 -19.53 15.18
CA ARG A 136 5.23 -20.73 15.59
C ARG A 136 5.10 -20.99 17.08
N GLU A 137 5.14 -19.94 17.90
CA GLU A 137 4.98 -20.04 19.34
C GLU A 137 3.56 -20.53 19.71
N MET A 138 2.52 -19.92 19.11
CA MET A 138 1.13 -20.40 19.29
C MET A 138 0.95 -21.88 18.88
N LYS A 139 1.59 -22.32 17.79
CA LYS A 139 1.53 -23.73 17.37
C LYS A 139 2.18 -24.67 18.40
N GLN A 140 3.27 -24.24 19.03
CA GLN A 140 3.99 -25.03 20.03
C GLN A 140 3.23 -25.12 21.35
N GLU A 141 2.51 -24.07 21.74
CA GLU A 141 1.63 -24.10 22.91
C GLU A 141 0.45 -25.05 22.70
N LEU A 142 -0.17 -25.05 21.52
CA LEU A 142 -1.25 -25.99 21.19
C LEU A 142 -0.77 -27.46 21.17
N THR A 143 0.44 -27.70 20.66
CA THR A 143 1.01 -29.06 20.61
C THR A 143 1.42 -29.54 22.00
N SER A 144 2.03 -28.66 22.82
CA SER A 144 2.40 -28.97 24.20
C SER A 144 1.16 -29.20 25.08
N GLY A 145 0.10 -28.41 24.87
CA GLY A 145 -1.18 -28.58 25.54
C GLY A 145 -1.89 -29.88 25.19
N GLU A 146 -1.88 -30.28 23.91
CA GLU A 146 -2.43 -31.57 23.47
C GLU A 146 -1.68 -32.75 24.09
N THR A 147 -0.35 -32.67 24.14
CA THR A 147 0.48 -33.75 24.71
C THR A 147 0.28 -33.88 26.22
N ALA A 148 0.19 -32.75 26.94
CA ALA A 148 -0.08 -32.73 28.38
C ALA A 148 -1.50 -33.24 28.72
N ALA A 149 -2.50 -32.93 27.88
CA ALA A 149 -3.86 -33.43 28.04
C ALA A 149 -3.94 -34.96 27.84
N ILE A 150 -3.21 -35.50 26.87
CA ILE A 150 -3.14 -36.95 26.60
C ILE A 150 -2.42 -37.68 27.75
N GLU A 151 -1.36 -37.10 28.31
CA GLU A 151 -0.61 -37.65 29.45
C GLU A 151 -1.44 -37.67 30.75
N ALA A 152 -2.20 -36.62 31.02
CA ALA A 152 -3.13 -36.57 32.14
C ALA A 152 -4.26 -37.60 32.01
N ALA A 153 -4.82 -37.76 30.80
CA ALA A 153 -5.88 -38.74 30.53
C ALA A 153 -5.40 -40.20 30.65
N THR A 154 -4.17 -40.49 30.21
CA THR A 154 -3.57 -41.83 30.32
C THR A 154 -3.12 -42.16 31.75
N THR A 155 -2.62 -41.18 32.50
CA THR A 155 -2.30 -41.33 33.93
C THR A 155 -3.53 -41.68 34.76
N HIS A 156 -4.67 -41.02 34.50
CA HIS A 156 -5.93 -41.33 35.16
C HIS A 156 -6.52 -42.69 34.77
N ALA A 157 -6.35 -43.14 33.52
CA ALA A 157 -6.83 -44.45 33.06
C ALA A 157 -6.03 -45.65 33.64
N GLY A 158 -4.76 -45.45 34.00
CA GLY A 158 -3.92 -46.47 34.62
C GLY A 158 -4.28 -46.75 36.09
N GLN A 159 -4.83 -45.76 36.79
CA GLN A 159 -5.12 -45.84 38.23
C GLN A 159 -6.40 -46.64 38.55
N GLU A 160 -7.31 -46.79 37.59
CA GLU A 160 -8.54 -47.58 37.79
C GLU A 160 -8.37 -49.08 37.57
N ARG A 161 -7.29 -49.53 36.92
CA ARG A 161 -7.07 -50.95 36.59
C ARG A 161 -6.42 -51.74 37.74
N THR A 162 -5.97 -51.08 38.81
CA THR A 162 -5.32 -51.71 39.98
C THR A 162 -6.27 -52.00 41.14
N LEU A 163 -7.58 -51.71 41.01
CA LEU A 163 -8.60 -51.94 42.05
C LEU A 163 -9.77 -52.81 41.56
N ARG A 164 -9.47 -53.91 40.86
CA ARG A 164 -10.43 -55.03 40.71
C ARG A 164 -9.75 -56.34 41.11
N PRO A 165 -10.22 -57.00 42.19
CA PRO A 165 -9.74 -58.32 42.61
C PRO A 165 -10.18 -59.43 41.66
#